data_AF-A0AAU7UI89-F1
#
_entry.id   AF-A0AAU7UI89-F1
#
_cell.length_a   1.000
_cell.length_b   1.000
_cell.length_c   1.000
_cell.angle_alpha   90.00
_cell.angle_beta   90.00
_cell.angle_gamma   90.00
#
_symmetry.space_group_name_H-M   'P 1'
#
loop_
_entity.id
_entity.type
_entity.pdbx_description
1 polymer ?
#
loop_
_entity_poly.entity_id
_entity_poly.type
_entity_poly.pdbx_seq_one_letter_code
_entity_poly.pdbx_strand_id
1 'polypeptide(L)'
;MTSSSFSELALDDDLSVIRGLEEAQIWDLQRPAPLEVHASFRPASATHELFLVVLRWSEYPDQAPSVKFRDPESHRDDVPHAWPNARGVRAPLDICANYTAEGFALHQEWRTDPNFRWQPDGNVLLKVLRILQDELDQTYTGRAG
;
A
#
# COMPACT_ATOMS: atom_id res chain seq x y z
N MET A 1 7.99 12.60 -26.33
CA MET A 1 7.07 11.48 -26.07
C MET A 1 7.86 10.42 -25.35
N THR A 2 7.73 10.32 -24.03
CA THR A 2 8.30 9.20 -23.27
C THR A 2 7.45 7.97 -23.56
N SER A 3 8.07 6.90 -24.04
CA SER A 3 7.41 5.60 -24.18
C SER A 3 7.10 5.09 -22.77
N SER A 4 5.83 4.93 -22.42
CA SER A 4 5.43 4.30 -21.16
C SER A 4 5.88 2.84 -21.15
N SER A 5 6.42 2.39 -20.01
CA SER A 5 6.73 0.97 -19.83
C SER A 5 5.46 0.12 -19.71
N PHE A 6 5.56 -1.19 -19.94
CA PHE A 6 4.43 -2.12 -19.73
C PHE A 6 3.90 -2.07 -18.29
N SER A 7 4.79 -1.90 -17.31
CA SER A 7 4.40 -1.79 -15.90
C SER A 7 3.59 -0.52 -15.62
N GLU A 8 3.95 0.60 -16.23
CA GLU A 8 3.17 1.83 -16.12
C GLU A 8 1.77 1.69 -16.69
N LEU A 9 1.65 1.10 -17.88
CA LEU A 9 0.37 0.86 -18.53
C LEU A 9 -0.50 -0.09 -17.72
N ALA A 10 0.06 -1.19 -17.22
CA ALA A 10 -0.67 -2.13 -16.37
C ALA A 10 -1.20 -1.47 -15.08
N LEU A 11 -0.40 -0.60 -14.45
CA LEU A 11 -0.87 0.16 -13.28
C LEU A 11 -1.93 1.20 -13.66
N ASP A 12 -1.87 1.80 -14.86
CA ASP A 12 -2.90 2.74 -15.34
C ASP A 12 -4.23 2.03 -15.56
N ASP A 13 -4.19 0.84 -16.17
CA ASP A 13 -5.37 0.00 -16.38
C ASP A 13 -6.02 -0.38 -15.05
N ASP A 14 -5.21 -0.82 -14.07
CA ASP A 14 -5.73 -1.18 -12.74
C ASP A 14 -6.30 0.03 -11.99
N LEU A 15 -5.66 1.19 -12.06
CA LEU A 15 -6.19 2.44 -11.49
C LEU A 15 -7.50 2.86 -12.16
N SER A 16 -7.60 2.72 -13.48
CA SER A 16 -8.81 3.05 -14.25
C SER A 16 -9.99 2.20 -13.80
N VAL A 17 -9.78 0.89 -13.64
CA VAL A 17 -10.78 -0.04 -13.10
C VAL A 17 -11.22 0.38 -11.70
N ILE A 18 -10.26 0.64 -10.80
CA ILE A 18 -10.56 1.01 -9.41
C ILE A 18 -11.41 2.28 -9.33
N ARG A 19 -11.10 3.30 -10.13
CA ARG A 19 -11.86 4.57 -10.14
C ARG A 19 -13.33 4.39 -10.53
N GLY A 20 -13.66 3.32 -11.25
CA GLY A 20 -15.04 2.97 -11.60
C GLY A 20 -15.81 2.21 -10.51
N LEU A 21 -15.15 1.80 -9.43
CA LEU A 21 -15.76 1.02 -8.36
C LEU A 21 -16.34 1.91 -7.26
N GLU A 22 -17.54 1.59 -6.79
CA GLU A 22 -18.19 2.30 -5.68
C GLU A 22 -17.45 2.08 -4.35
N GLU A 23 -16.99 0.85 -4.09
CA GLU A 23 -16.22 0.52 -2.89
C GLU A 23 -14.89 1.29 -2.78
N ALA A 24 -14.32 1.69 -3.92
CA ALA A 24 -13.03 2.36 -3.96
C ALA A 24 -13.12 3.85 -3.64
N GLN A 25 -14.33 4.42 -3.54
CA GLN A 25 -14.54 5.83 -3.22
C GLN A 25 -14.16 6.17 -1.76
N ILE A 26 -13.85 5.16 -0.93
CA ILE A 26 -13.33 5.37 0.42
C ILE A 26 -11.87 5.85 0.43
N TRP A 27 -11.14 5.64 -0.67
CA TRP A 27 -9.75 6.06 -0.83
C TRP A 27 -9.64 7.23 -1.82
N ASP A 28 -8.97 8.31 -1.42
CA ASP A 28 -8.47 9.31 -2.37
C ASP A 28 -7.17 8.78 -2.99
N LEU A 29 -7.19 8.50 -4.30
CA LEU A 29 -6.08 7.89 -5.03
C LEU A 29 -5.41 8.86 -5.99
N GLN A 30 -4.11 9.08 -5.78
CA GLN A 30 -3.27 9.93 -6.63
C GLN A 30 -2.10 9.13 -7.22
N ARG A 31 -1.70 9.45 -8.46
CA ARG A 31 -0.54 8.85 -9.13
C ARG A 31 0.51 9.93 -9.42
N PRO A 32 1.37 10.28 -8.46
CA PRO A 32 2.35 11.37 -8.64
C PRO A 32 3.58 10.94 -9.44
N ALA A 33 3.84 9.63 -9.59
CA ALA A 33 4.97 9.11 -10.35
C ALA A 33 4.60 7.80 -11.09
N PRO A 34 5.43 7.35 -12.05
CA PRO A 34 5.15 6.20 -12.90
C PRO A 34 4.72 4.92 -12.16
N LEU A 35 5.39 4.55 -11.07
CA LEU A 35 5.07 3.35 -10.28
C LEU A 35 4.81 3.70 -8.81
N GLU A 36 4.22 4.87 -8.58
CA GLU A 36 3.88 5.37 -7.25
C GLU A 36 2.40 5.74 -7.18
N VAL A 37 1.71 5.23 -6.17
CA VAL A 37 0.32 5.58 -5.85
C VAL A 37 0.25 6.08 -4.42
N HIS A 38 -0.37 7.24 -4.22
CA HIS A 38 -0.74 7.76 -2.91
C HIS A 38 -2.21 7.45 -2.65
N ALA A 39 -2.51 7.04 -1.43
CA ALA A 39 -3.86 6.64 -1.02
C ALA A 39 -4.17 7.14 0.39
N SER A 40 -5.36 7.70 0.60
CA SER A 40 -5.84 8.05 1.94
C SER A 40 -6.56 6.88 2.60
N PHE A 41 -6.23 6.55 3.85
CA PHE A 41 -6.88 5.50 4.63
C PHE A 41 -7.46 6.04 5.93
N ARG A 42 -8.56 5.41 6.37
CA ARG A 42 -9.25 5.70 7.63
C ARG A 42 -9.64 4.38 8.29
N PRO A 43 -9.16 4.08 9.51
CA PRO A 43 -9.61 2.90 10.24
C PRO A 43 -11.10 3.05 10.61
N ALA A 44 -11.87 1.98 10.49
CA ALA A 44 -13.29 1.95 10.86
C ALA A 44 -13.53 2.32 12.33
N SER A 45 -12.62 1.94 13.22
CA SER A 45 -12.68 2.27 14.65
C SER A 45 -12.31 3.72 14.98
N ALA A 46 -11.74 4.47 14.03
CA ALA A 46 -11.28 5.85 14.22
C ALA A 46 -11.40 6.66 12.91
N THR A 47 -12.62 6.90 12.44
CA THR A 47 -12.89 7.55 11.14
C THR A 47 -12.37 8.99 11.01
N HIS A 48 -12.05 9.65 12.12
CA HIS A 48 -11.41 10.97 12.12
C HIS A 48 -9.90 10.90 11.82
N GLU A 49 -9.28 9.74 12.02
CA GLU A 49 -7.87 9.53 11.72
C GLU A 49 -7.66 9.41 10.20
N LEU A 50 -6.69 10.15 9.69
CA LEU A 50 -6.25 10.11 8.30
C LEU A 50 -4.82 9.57 8.24
N PHE A 51 -4.61 8.56 7.42
CA PHE A 51 -3.30 8.05 7.07
C PHE A 51 -3.05 8.27 5.58
N LEU A 52 -1.93 8.89 5.23
CA LEU A 52 -1.48 8.97 3.83
C LEU A 52 -0.50 7.84 3.57
N VAL A 53 -0.91 6.89 2.74
CA VAL A 53 -0.10 5.74 2.35
C VAL A 53 0.54 6.02 1.01
N VAL A 54 1.80 5.65 0.89
CA VAL A 54 2.56 5.70 -0.36
C VAL A 54 2.95 4.28 -0.74
N LEU A 55 2.43 3.83 -1.89
CA LEU A 55 2.73 2.54 -2.50
C LEU A 55 3.73 2.77 -3.64
N ARG A 56 4.85 2.03 -3.63
CA ARG A 56 5.88 2.13 -4.68
C ARG A 56 6.26 0.76 -5.21
N TRP A 57 6.19 0.58 -6.52
CA TRP A 57 6.65 -0.64 -7.18
C TRP A 57 8.00 -0.41 -7.88
N SER A 58 8.90 -1.39 -7.74
CA SER A 58 10.07 -1.53 -8.61
C SER A 58 9.66 -2.05 -10.00
N GLU A 59 8.69 -2.96 -10.04
CA GLU A 59 8.14 -3.59 -11.23
C GLU A 59 6.69 -3.99 -10.95
N TYR A 60 5.78 -3.65 -11.86
CA TYR A 60 4.34 -3.90 -11.71
C TYR A 60 3.82 -4.77 -12.86
N PRO A 61 2.94 -5.75 -12.61
CA PRO A 61 2.41 -6.20 -11.30
C PRO A 61 3.28 -7.26 -10.59
N ASP A 62 4.40 -7.65 -11.19
CA ASP A 62 5.14 -8.86 -10.82
C ASP A 62 5.85 -8.81 -9.46
N GLN A 63 6.05 -7.61 -8.89
CA GLN A 63 6.65 -7.46 -7.56
C GLN A 63 5.66 -6.81 -6.57
N ALA A 64 5.82 -7.14 -5.28
CA ALA A 64 5.09 -6.49 -4.21
C ALA A 64 5.53 -5.02 -4.06
N PRO A 65 4.63 -4.09 -3.68
CA PRO A 65 5.00 -2.70 -3.42
C PRO A 65 5.81 -2.55 -2.12
N SER A 66 6.66 -1.53 -2.06
CA SER A 66 7.01 -0.88 -0.80
C SER A 66 5.82 -0.08 -0.31
N VAL A 67 5.52 -0.18 1.00
CA VAL A 67 4.42 0.55 1.64
C VAL A 67 4.96 1.44 2.74
N LYS A 68 4.68 2.75 2.65
CA LYS A 68 5.10 3.74 3.63
C LYS A 68 3.92 4.61 4.05
N PHE A 69 3.99 5.14 5.27
CA PHE A 69 3.07 6.17 5.73
C PHE A 69 3.78 7.51 5.76
N ARG A 70 3.07 8.55 5.33
CA ARG A 70 3.58 9.91 5.20
C ARG A 70 2.77 10.85 6.09
N ASP A 71 3.49 11.72 6.79
CA ASP A 71 2.88 12.78 7.57
C ASP A 71 2.18 13.78 6.61
N PRO A 72 0.88 14.08 6.78
CA PRO A 72 0.16 14.97 5.88
C PRO A 72 0.67 16.42 5.91
N GLU A 73 1.28 16.87 7.01
CA GLU A 73 1.74 18.26 7.14
C GLU A 73 3.14 18.46 6.57
N SER A 74 4.09 17.59 6.93
CA SER A 74 5.50 17.70 6.55
C SER A 74 5.88 16.87 5.31
N HIS A 75 4.99 15.98 4.86
CA HIS A 75 5.23 15.03 3.77
C HIS A 75 6.43 14.09 4.00
N ARG A 76 6.87 13.94 5.26
CA ARG A 76 7.94 13.03 5.65
C ARG A 76 7.41 11.63 5.94
N ASP A 77 8.20 10.60 5.65
CA ASP A 77 7.86 9.20 5.90
C ASP A 77 8.64 8.57 7.07
N ASP A 78 9.57 9.32 7.67
CA ASP A 78 10.37 8.94 8.84
C ASP A 78 9.78 9.41 10.17
N VAL A 79 8.50 9.80 10.17
CA VAL A 79 7.79 10.40 11.31
C VAL A 79 6.92 9.33 11.98
N PRO A 80 7.23 8.85 13.21
CA PRO A 80 6.48 7.76 13.84
C PRO A 80 4.97 7.99 13.92
N HIS A 81 4.52 9.19 14.30
CA HIS A 81 3.09 9.48 14.42
C HIS A 81 2.33 9.48 13.09
N ALA A 82 3.02 9.51 11.95
CA ALA A 82 2.38 9.31 10.64
C ALA A 82 1.94 7.86 10.43
N TRP A 83 2.48 6.92 11.20
CA TRP A 83 2.22 5.49 11.08
C TRP A 83 1.16 5.02 12.07
N PRO A 84 0.35 4.02 11.70
CA PRO A 84 -0.57 3.36 12.62
C PRO A 84 0.19 2.37 13.52
N ASN A 85 -0.35 2.12 14.71
CA ASN A 85 -0.06 0.92 15.48
C ASN A 85 -1.07 -0.16 15.07
N ALA A 86 -0.66 -1.05 14.18
CA ALA A 86 -1.45 -2.12 13.60
C ALA A 86 -0.58 -3.37 13.36
N ARG A 87 -1.20 -4.49 13.00
CA ARG A 87 -0.49 -5.76 12.76
C ARG A 87 0.60 -5.57 11.69
N GLY A 88 1.77 -6.15 11.92
CA GLY A 88 2.89 -6.15 10.96
C GLY A 88 3.62 -4.80 10.83
N VAL A 89 3.02 -3.69 11.27
CA VAL A 89 3.64 -2.36 11.19
C VAL A 89 4.82 -2.25 12.16
N ARG A 90 5.98 -1.85 11.62
CA ARG A 90 7.20 -1.55 12.37
C ARG A 90 7.58 -0.10 12.14
N ALA A 91 6.77 0.80 12.69
CA ALA A 91 6.90 2.24 12.46
C ALA A 91 8.27 2.80 12.90
N PRO A 92 8.80 3.84 12.21
CA PRO A 92 8.40 4.34 10.89
C PRO A 92 9.13 3.60 9.75
N LEU A 93 9.60 2.38 10.00
CA LEU A 93 10.52 1.67 9.11
C LEU A 93 9.79 0.96 7.99
N ASP A 94 8.85 0.06 8.27
CA ASP A 94 8.16 -0.72 7.23
C ASP A 94 6.93 -1.44 7.77
N ILE A 95 6.29 -2.23 6.91
CA ILE A 95 5.32 -3.26 7.29
C ILE A 95 5.94 -4.62 6.97
N CYS A 96 6.06 -5.48 7.98
CA CYS A 96 6.46 -6.87 7.82
C CYS A 96 5.23 -7.72 7.43
N ALA A 97 4.91 -7.73 6.14
CA ALA A 97 3.80 -8.51 5.60
C ALA A 97 4.12 -9.06 4.20
N ASN A 98 3.49 -10.17 3.83
CA ASN A 98 3.73 -10.86 2.57
C ASN A 98 3.09 -10.19 1.34
N TYR A 99 2.60 -8.97 1.49
CA TYR A 99 2.17 -8.10 0.41
C TYR A 99 3.09 -6.88 0.25
N THR A 100 4.20 -6.80 1.01
CA THR A 100 5.18 -5.70 0.92
C THR A 100 6.56 -6.18 0.45
N ALA A 101 7.27 -5.30 -0.26
CA ALA A 101 8.63 -5.54 -0.72
C ALA A 101 9.58 -5.78 0.47
N GLU A 102 9.45 -5.01 1.55
CA GLU A 102 10.26 -5.14 2.77
C GLU A 102 10.00 -6.48 3.47
N GLY A 103 8.75 -6.97 3.48
CA GLY A 103 8.41 -8.29 3.98
C GLY A 103 9.17 -9.39 3.26
N PHE A 104 9.15 -9.41 1.92
CA PHE A 104 9.91 -10.38 1.11
C PHE A 104 11.43 -10.21 1.19
N ALA A 105 11.92 -9.02 1.50
CA ALA A 105 13.35 -8.79 1.71
C ALA A 105 13.82 -9.46 3.02
N LEU A 106 12.98 -9.41 4.06
CA LEU A 106 13.25 -10.02 5.36
C LEU A 106 12.99 -11.53 5.39
N HIS A 107 11.90 -11.97 4.76
CA HIS A 107 11.42 -13.34 4.73
C HIS A 107 11.56 -13.94 3.32
N GLN A 108 12.79 -14.33 2.96
CA GLN A 108 13.07 -14.87 1.64
C GLN A 108 12.35 -16.20 1.37
N GLU A 109 12.01 -16.95 2.43
CA GLU A 109 11.22 -18.17 2.39
C GLU A 109 9.83 -17.96 1.78
N TRP A 110 9.25 -16.75 1.91
CA TRP A 110 7.94 -16.46 1.33
C TRP A 110 7.95 -16.51 -0.19
N ARG A 111 9.10 -16.34 -0.86
CA ARG A 111 9.18 -16.39 -2.32
C ARG A 111 8.79 -17.76 -2.89
N THR A 112 8.96 -18.83 -2.13
CA THR A 112 8.68 -20.21 -2.57
C THR A 112 7.56 -20.87 -1.79
N ASP A 113 7.16 -20.34 -0.63
CA ASP A 113 6.04 -20.87 0.14
C ASP A 113 4.70 -20.57 -0.57
N PRO A 114 3.91 -21.59 -0.95
CA PRO A 114 2.64 -21.39 -1.65
C PRO A 114 1.62 -20.56 -0.85
N ASN A 115 1.73 -20.49 0.47
CA ASN A 115 0.83 -19.73 1.33
C ASN A 115 1.21 -18.26 1.46
N PHE A 116 2.49 -17.92 1.26
CA PHE A 116 3.00 -16.57 1.46
C PHE A 116 3.52 -15.89 0.20
N ARG A 117 3.75 -16.64 -0.88
CA ARG A 117 4.29 -16.07 -2.11
C ARG A 117 3.41 -14.97 -2.67
N TRP A 118 4.08 -14.01 -3.31
CA TRP A 118 3.43 -12.96 -4.07
C TRP A 118 2.58 -13.57 -5.18
N GLN A 119 1.37 -13.05 -5.35
CA GLN A 119 0.43 -13.49 -6.37
C GLN A 119 -0.03 -12.24 -7.14
N PRO A 120 0.56 -11.98 -8.33
CA PRO A 120 0.30 -10.79 -9.13
C PRO A 120 -1.00 -10.86 -9.94
N ASP A 121 -1.91 -11.78 -9.61
CA ASP A 121 -3.10 -12.07 -10.42
C ASP A 121 -4.22 -11.05 -10.16
N GLY A 122 -4.92 -10.65 -11.22
CA GLY A 122 -6.04 -9.71 -11.14
C GLY A 122 -5.60 -8.27 -10.91
N ASN A 123 -6.47 -7.46 -10.30
CA ASN A 123 -6.14 -6.06 -10.00
C ASN A 123 -5.30 -5.98 -8.72
N VAL A 124 -3.99 -5.88 -8.89
CA VAL A 124 -3.01 -5.96 -7.80
C VAL A 124 -3.11 -4.75 -6.89
N LEU A 125 -3.37 -3.56 -7.45
CA LEU A 125 -3.51 -2.35 -6.64
C LEU A 125 -4.72 -2.46 -5.70
N LEU A 126 -5.89 -2.86 -6.22
CA LEU A 126 -7.11 -3.04 -5.44
C LEU A 126 -6.92 -4.08 -4.33
N LYS A 127 -6.23 -5.18 -4.63
CA LYS A 127 -5.90 -6.22 -3.65
C LYS A 127 -5.09 -5.65 -2.49
N VAL A 128 -4.03 -4.89 -2.77
CA VAL A 128 -3.20 -4.26 -1.73
C VAL A 128 -4.00 -3.22 -0.92
N LEU A 129 -4.80 -2.37 -1.58
CA LEU A 129 -5.65 -1.39 -0.90
C LEU A 129 -6.64 -2.06 0.06
N ARG A 130 -7.29 -3.15 -0.37
CA ARG A 130 -8.22 -3.92 0.46
C ARG A 130 -7.54 -4.56 1.67
N ILE A 131 -6.37 -5.18 1.46
CA ILE A 131 -5.62 -5.81 2.56
C ILE A 131 -5.23 -4.75 3.59
N LEU A 132 -4.70 -3.61 3.16
CA LEU A 132 -4.33 -2.51 4.06
C LEU A 132 -5.53 -1.96 4.83
N GLN A 133 -6.66 -1.74 4.15
CA GLN A 133 -7.89 -1.27 4.79
C GLN A 133 -8.38 -2.28 5.84
N ASP A 134 -8.43 -3.57 5.48
CA ASP A 134 -8.86 -4.64 6.38
C ASP A 134 -7.95 -4.78 7.61
N GLU A 135 -6.63 -4.67 7.44
CA GLU A 135 -5.68 -4.69 8.56
C GLU A 135 -5.87 -3.50 9.50
N LEU A 136 -6.08 -2.29 8.96
CA LEU A 136 -6.40 -1.11 9.75
C LEU A 136 -7.72 -1.28 10.49
N ASP A 137 -8.77 -1.74 9.81
CA ASP A 137 -10.09 -1.90 10.39
C ASP A 137 -10.11 -2.92 11.54
N GLN A 138 -9.33 -4.00 11.41
CA GLN A 138 -9.30 -5.07 12.40
C GLN A 138 -8.29 -4.86 13.54
N THR A 139 -7.16 -4.19 13.28
CA THR A 139 -6.02 -4.23 14.20
C THR A 139 -5.49 -2.88 14.65
N TYR A 140 -6.06 -1.77 14.15
CA TYR A 140 -5.66 -0.43 14.58
C TYR A 140 -5.91 -0.20 16.07
N THR A 141 -4.88 0.31 16.76
CA THR A 141 -4.95 0.64 18.20
C THR A 141 -4.50 2.07 18.54
N GLY A 142 -4.27 2.92 17.53
CA GLY A 142 -3.76 4.27 17.69
C GLY A 142 -2.62 4.56 16.71
N ARG A 143 -2.07 5.77 16.76
CA ARG A 143 -0.82 6.10 16.04
C ARG A 143 0.39 5.51 16.77
N ALA A 144 1.46 5.23 16.02
CA ALA A 144 2.74 4.91 16.63
C ALA A 144 3.31 6.14 17.35
N GLY A 145 3.95 5.91 18.51
CA GLY A 145 4.51 6.94 19.40
C GLY A 145 5.99 7.21 19.16
#